data_AF-A0A0A7FZF5-F1
#
_entry.id   AF-A0A0A7FZF5-F1
#
_cell.length_a   1.000
_cell.length_b   1.000
_cell.length_c   1.000
_cell.angle_alpha   90.00
_cell.angle_beta   90.00
_cell.angle_gamma   90.00
#
_symmetry.space_group_name_H-M   'P 1'
#
loop_
_entity.id
_entity.type
_entity.pdbx_description
1 polymer ?
#
loop_
_entity_poly.entity_id
_entity_poly.type
_entity_poly.pdbx_seq_one_letter_code
_entity_poly.pdbx_strand_id
1 'polypeptide(L)'
;MVGDLNGILKQTFKSSGIILTTGLIITYLLNTEYCLPFVLGSVISVINFLISGIVTEKVVKSEIGFKSMMIMVSFVMRIILIAVVGLLLLQNQYNVIAYIIGYMSNFISLFMAIKYEERK
;
A
#
# COMPACT_ATOMS: atom_id res chain seq x y z
N MET A 1 22.98 -2.36 -7.36
CA MET A 1 22.95 -1.25 -6.40
C MET A 1 21.62 -1.34 -5.67
N VAL A 2 21.61 -1.76 -4.41
CA VAL A 2 20.41 -1.63 -3.58
C VAL A 2 20.35 -0.14 -3.24
N GLY A 3 19.45 0.60 -3.88
CA GLY A 3 19.16 1.99 -3.48
C GLY A 3 18.84 2.01 -1.99
N ASP A 4 19.27 3.06 -1.29
CA ASP A 4 19.07 3.19 0.15
C ASP A 4 17.59 2.97 0.48
N LEU A 5 17.29 1.84 1.13
CA LEU A 5 15.92 1.42 1.46
C LEU A 5 15.21 2.51 2.27
N ASN A 6 15.95 3.22 3.14
CA ASN A 6 15.41 4.34 3.90
C ASN A 6 15.04 5.53 3.02
N GLY A 7 15.82 5.78 1.95
CA GLY A 7 15.52 6.77 0.93
C GLY A 7 14.22 6.46 0.19
N ILE A 8 14.08 5.22 -0.31
CA ILE A 8 12.87 4.75 -1.00
C ILE A 8 11.64 4.83 -0.08
N LEU A 9 11.76 4.39 1.18
CA LEU A 9 10.69 4.47 2.17
C LEU A 9 10.25 5.92 2.39
N LYS A 10 11.20 6.81 2.71
CA LYS A 10 10.91 8.23 2.97
C LYS A 10 10.25 8.91 1.78
N GLN A 11 10.74 8.64 0.57
CA GLN A 11 10.18 9.22 -0.64
C GLN A 11 8.79 8.66 -0.97
N THR A 12 8.54 7.37 -0.73
CA THR A 12 7.22 6.75 -0.89
C THR A 12 6.19 7.39 0.05
N PHE A 13 6.53 7.61 1.33
CA PHE A 13 5.64 8.30 2.25
C PHE A 13 5.32 9.73 1.81
N LYS A 14 6.34 10.45 1.30
CA LYS A 14 6.17 11.82 0.79
C LYS A 14 5.25 11.86 -0.44
N SER A 15 5.44 10.97 -1.41
CA SER A 15 4.60 10.90 -2.60
C SER A 15 3.17 10.44 -2.28
N SER A 16 2.99 9.55 -1.30
CA SER A 16 1.66 9.08 -0.89
C SER A 16 0.76 10.20 -0.37
N GLY A 17 1.29 11.25 0.26
CA GLY A 17 0.48 12.41 0.63
C GLY A 17 -0.12 13.16 -0.57
N ILE A 18 0.67 13.31 -1.64
CA ILE A 18 0.23 13.97 -2.88
C ILE A 18 -0.83 13.12 -3.57
N ILE A 19 -0.60 11.80 -3.65
CA ILE A 19 -1.53 10.86 -4.26
C ILE A 19 -2.84 10.79 -3.48
N LEU A 20 -2.77 10.76 -2.14
CA LEU A 20 -3.94 10.76 -1.28
C LEU A 20 -4.79 12.01 -1.50
N THR A 21 -4.15 13.19 -1.50
CA THR A 21 -4.85 14.47 -1.71
C THR A 21 -5.51 14.52 -3.09
N THR A 22 -4.78 14.09 -4.13
CA THR A 22 -5.29 14.07 -5.50
C THR A 22 -6.46 13.11 -5.65
N GLY A 23 -6.35 11.90 -5.10
CA GLY A 23 -7.42 10.92 -5.12
C GLY A 23 -8.65 11.32 -4.29
N LEU A 24 -8.45 12.04 -3.18
CA LEU A 24 -9.54 12.64 -2.42
C LEU A 24 -10.32 13.69 -3.22
N ILE A 25 -9.63 14.56 -3.96
CA ILE A 25 -10.28 15.53 -4.84
C ILE A 25 -11.10 14.79 -5.91
N ILE A 26 -10.53 13.77 -6.56
CA ILE A 26 -11.22 13.01 -7.61
C ILE A 26 -12.44 12.28 -7.05
N THR A 27 -12.31 11.59 -5.91
CA THR A 27 -13.42 10.85 -5.30
C THR A 27 -14.51 11.79 -4.80
N TYR A 28 -14.15 12.94 -4.22
CA TYR A 28 -15.10 13.97 -3.80
C TYR A 28 -15.94 14.51 -4.97
N LEU A 29 -15.32 14.71 -6.14
CA LEU A 29 -16.02 15.17 -7.35
C LEU A 29 -16.96 14.11 -7.95
N LEU A 30 -16.69 12.83 -7.71
CA LEU A 30 -17.53 11.73 -8.19
C LEU A 30 -18.72 11.46 -7.25
N ASN A 31 -18.43 11.22 -5.97
CA ASN A 31 -19.40 11.06 -4.90
C ASN A 31 -18.67 11.11 -3.55
N THR A 32 -19.13 11.95 -2.63
CA THR A 32 -18.54 12.12 -1.29
C THR A 32 -18.52 10.84 -0.47
N GLU A 33 -19.43 9.89 -0.73
CA GLU A 33 -19.45 8.57 -0.09
C GLU A 33 -18.19 7.74 -0.40
N TYR A 34 -17.50 8.01 -1.52
CA TYR A 34 -16.32 7.26 -1.94
C TYR A 34 -15.02 7.74 -1.28
N CYS A 35 -15.02 8.92 -0.68
CA CYS A 35 -13.84 9.49 -0.01
C CYS A 35 -13.34 8.60 1.13
N LEU A 36 -14.25 8.15 1.99
CA LEU A 36 -13.89 7.32 3.15
C LEU A 36 -13.37 5.93 2.72
N PRO A 37 -14.05 5.19 1.83
CA PRO A 37 -13.51 3.95 1.25
C PRO A 37 -12.12 4.13 0.62
N PHE A 38 -11.90 5.20 -0.14
CA PHE A 38 -10.62 5.50 -0.76
C PHE A 38 -9.51 5.70 0.29
N VAL A 39 -9.77 6.51 1.33
CA VAL A 39 -8.81 6.74 2.43
C VAL A 39 -8.50 5.44 3.15
N LEU A 40 -9.51 4.61 3.45
CA LEU A 40 -9.31 3.29 4.05
C LEU A 40 -8.39 2.42 3.19
N GLY A 41 -8.62 2.40 1.88
CA GLY A 41 -7.76 1.70 0.93
C GLY A 41 -6.31 2.16 1.00
N SER A 42 -6.10 3.47 0.98
CA SER A 42 -4.77 4.07 1.07
C SER A 42 -4.07 3.74 2.40
N VAL A 43 -4.79 3.80 3.53
CA VAL A 43 -4.25 3.42 4.85
C VAL A 43 -3.85 1.94 4.88
N ILE A 44 -4.73 1.05 4.42
CA ILE A 44 -4.44 -0.38 4.35
C ILE A 44 -3.22 -0.64 3.47
N SER A 45 -3.06 0.09 2.36
CA SER A 45 -1.89 -0.05 1.50
C SER A 45 -0.58 0.35 2.16
N VAL A 46 -0.58 1.42 2.96
CA VAL A 46 0.60 1.83 3.75
C VAL A 46 0.96 0.77 4.78
N ILE A 47 -0.03 0.25 5.52
CA ILE A 47 0.18 -0.86 6.46
C ILE A 47 0.75 -2.07 5.73
N ASN A 48 0.18 -2.39 4.57
CA ASN A 48 0.60 -3.51 3.75
C ASN A 48 2.07 -3.39 3.31
N PHE A 49 2.46 -2.19 2.88
CA PHE A 49 3.82 -1.87 2.48
C PHE A 49 4.81 -1.96 3.66
N LEU A 50 4.43 -1.44 4.84
CA LEU A 50 5.25 -1.55 6.05
C LEU A 50 5.49 -3.00 6.48
N ILE A 51 4.43 -3.82 6.52
CA ILE A 51 4.54 -5.26 6.81
C ILE A 51 5.48 -5.92 5.79
N SER A 52 5.34 -5.58 4.51
CA SER A 52 6.19 -6.11 3.44
C SER A 52 7.66 -5.74 3.64
N GLY A 53 7.95 -4.49 3.99
CA GLY A 53 9.31 -4.01 4.27
C GLY A 53 9.93 -4.73 5.46
N ILE A 54 9.22 -4.82 6.59
CA ILE A 54 9.68 -5.51 7.80
C ILE A 54 9.95 -7.00 7.53
N VAL A 55 9.03 -7.67 6.83
CA VAL A 55 9.18 -9.10 6.50
C VAL A 55 10.37 -9.30 5.57
N THR A 56 10.52 -8.45 4.55
CA THR A 56 11.66 -8.52 3.62
C THR A 56 12.98 -8.32 4.36
N GLU A 57 13.09 -7.30 5.23
CA GLU A 57 14.29 -7.05 6.02
C GLU A 57 14.66 -8.25 6.91
N LYS A 58 13.67 -8.82 7.63
CA LYS A 58 13.87 -9.99 8.49
C LYS A 58 14.29 -11.22 7.69
N VAL A 59 13.69 -11.45 6.52
CA VAL A 59 13.98 -12.59 5.65
C VAL A 59 15.36 -12.48 5.01
N VAL A 60 15.78 -11.28 4.62
CA VAL A 60 17.14 -11.06 4.12
C VAL A 60 18.17 -11.39 5.20
N LYS A 61 17.90 -11.04 6.46
CA LYS A 61 18.82 -11.24 7.60
C LYS A 61 18.80 -12.66 8.22
N SER A 62 17.80 -13.51 7.94
CA SER A 62 17.69 -14.84 8.57
C SER A 62 18.44 -15.96 7.83
N GLU A 63 18.55 -17.15 8.43
CA GLU A 63 19.05 -18.37 7.77
C GLU A 63 17.93 -19.13 7.00
N ILE A 64 18.33 -19.93 6.01
CA ILE A 64 17.59 -20.31 4.79
C ILE A 64 16.22 -20.97 5.04
N GLY A 65 16.04 -21.75 6.10
CA GLY A 65 14.83 -22.57 6.32
C GLY A 65 13.56 -21.80 6.70
N PHE A 66 13.67 -20.67 7.40
CA PHE A 66 12.50 -19.93 7.92
C PHE A 66 11.94 -18.87 6.94
N LYS A 67 12.67 -18.61 5.85
CA LYS A 67 12.40 -17.51 4.90
C LYS A 67 11.10 -17.67 4.14
N SER A 68 10.93 -18.83 3.48
CA SER A 68 9.78 -19.08 2.61
C SER A 68 8.47 -19.09 3.40
N MET A 69 8.48 -19.67 4.60
CA MET A 69 7.29 -19.70 5.46
C MET A 69 6.89 -18.30 5.94
N MET A 70 7.85 -17.46 6.35
CA MET A 70 7.55 -16.07 6.75
C MET A 70 6.98 -15.23 5.60
N ILE A 71 7.52 -15.35 4.39
CA ILE A 71 6.99 -14.66 3.21
C ILE A 71 5.55 -15.10 2.93
N MET A 72 5.31 -16.41 2.96
CA MET A 72 4.00 -16.99 2.64
C MET A 72 2.92 -16.58 3.66
N VAL A 73 3.22 -16.72 4.96
CA VAL A 73 2.28 -16.32 6.03
C VAL A 73 1.98 -14.82 5.96
N SER A 74 3.02 -13.99 5.76
CA SER A 74 2.84 -12.56 5.57
C SER A 74 1.95 -12.23 4.38
N PHE A 75 2.15 -12.90 3.24
CA PHE A 75 1.32 -12.70 2.06
C PHE A 75 -0.16 -13.05 2.31
N VAL A 76 -0.44 -14.20 2.92
CA VAL A 76 -1.81 -14.62 3.23
C VAL A 76 -2.49 -13.64 4.19
N MET A 77 -1.80 -13.24 5.28
CA MET A 77 -2.34 -12.27 6.24
C MET A 77 -2.69 -10.93 5.59
N ARG A 78 -1.86 -10.47 4.65
CA ARG A 78 -2.08 -9.24 3.89
C ARG A 78 -3.31 -9.32 2.98
N ILE A 79 -3.52 -10.46 2.30
CA ILE A 79 -4.73 -10.69 1.51
C ILE A 79 -5.97 -10.71 2.39
N ILE A 80 -5.92 -11.43 3.52
CA ILE A 80 -7.04 -11.49 4.47
C ILE A 80 -7.39 -10.09 4.97
N LEU A 81 -6.39 -9.27 5.33
CA LEU A 81 -6.61 -7.89 5.75
C LEU A 81 -7.35 -7.08 4.68
N ILE A 82 -6.90 -7.16 3.41
CA ILE A 82 -7.53 -6.44 2.30
C ILE A 82 -8.96 -6.91 2.09
N ALA A 83 -9.20 -8.22 2.14
CA ALA A 83 -10.50 -8.84 1.92
C ALA A 83 -11.49 -8.48 3.04
N VAL A 84 -11.09 -8.57 4.31
CA VAL A 84 -11.95 -8.25 5.46
C VAL A 84 -12.44 -6.81 5.38
N VAL A 85 -11.56 -5.85 5.05
CA VAL A 85 -11.97 -4.44 4.90
C VAL A 85 -12.90 -4.26 3.69
N GLY A 86 -12.62 -4.94 2.58
CA GLY A 86 -13.51 -4.93 1.41
C GLY A 86 -14.91 -5.49 1.70
N LEU A 87 -15.00 -6.56 2.50
CA LEU A 87 -16.27 -7.16 2.92
C LEU A 87 -17.13 -6.17 3.72
N LEU A 88 -16.52 -5.36 4.60
CA LEU A 88 -17.24 -4.34 5.37
C LEU A 88 -17.86 -3.25 4.49
N LEU A 89 -17.38 -3.08 3.26
CA LEU A 89 -17.83 -2.07 2.31
C LEU A 89 -18.82 -2.62 1.26
N LEU A 90 -19.19 -3.90 1.32
CA LEU A 90 -20.03 -4.57 0.32
C LEU A 90 -21.45 -4.01 0.18
N GLN A 91 -21.91 -3.20 1.14
CA GLN A 91 -23.21 -2.54 1.06
C GLN A 91 -23.36 -1.73 -0.23
N ASN A 92 -22.24 -1.21 -0.77
CA ASN A 92 -22.19 -0.56 -2.05
C ASN A 92 -20.93 -1.00 -2.82
N GLN A 93 -21.13 -1.67 -3.96
CA GLN A 93 -20.03 -2.12 -4.82
C GLN A 93 -19.06 -1.00 -5.23
N TYR A 94 -19.56 0.23 -5.39
CA TYR A 94 -18.71 1.38 -5.73
C TYR A 94 -17.79 1.79 -4.58
N ASN A 95 -18.19 1.55 -3.32
CA ASN A 95 -17.30 1.75 -2.16
C ASN A 95 -16.13 0.75 -2.19
N VAL A 96 -16.40 -0.51 -2.56
CA VAL A 96 -15.34 -1.52 -2.73
C VAL A 96 -14.38 -1.11 -3.85
N ILE A 97 -14.89 -0.58 -4.97
CA ILE A 97 -14.06 -0.09 -6.08
C ILE A 97 -13.20 1.09 -5.61
N ALA A 98 -13.78 2.10 -4.95
CA ALA A 98 -13.05 3.25 -4.43
C ALA A 98 -11.96 2.84 -3.44
N TYR A 99 -12.26 1.86 -2.57
CA TYR A 99 -11.30 1.24 -1.67
C TYR A 99 -10.14 0.56 -2.41
N ILE A 100 -10.43 -0.26 -3.42
CA ILE A 100 -9.38 -0.92 -4.22
C ILE A 100 -8.51 0.11 -4.94
N ILE A 101 -9.11 1.17 -5.51
CA ILE A 101 -8.37 2.26 -6.15
C ILE A 101 -7.45 2.96 -5.13
N GLY A 102 -7.98 3.28 -3.94
CA GLY A 102 -7.21 3.85 -2.84
C GLY A 102 -6.03 2.97 -2.44
N TYR A 103 -6.25 1.66 -2.37
CA TYR A 103 -5.21 0.68 -2.07
C TYR A 103 -4.13 0.62 -3.17
N MET A 104 -4.54 0.56 -4.43
CA MET A 104 -3.62 0.47 -5.57
C MET A 104 -2.83 1.76 -5.81
N SER A 105 -3.34 2.91 -5.35
CA SER A 105 -2.69 4.21 -5.55
C SER A 105 -1.27 4.30 -4.98
N ASN A 106 -0.99 3.56 -3.89
CA ASN A 106 0.33 3.49 -3.27
C ASN A 106 1.40 2.86 -4.18
N PHE A 107 1.02 2.03 -5.18
CA PHE A 107 1.98 1.53 -6.16
C PHE A 107 2.58 2.67 -6.99
N ILE A 108 1.79 3.69 -7.32
CA ILE A 108 2.27 4.88 -8.03
C ILE A 108 3.30 5.62 -7.17
N SER A 109 3.05 5.77 -5.86
CA SER A 109 4.00 6.37 -4.91
C SER A 109 5.34 5.66 -4.92
N LEU A 110 5.29 4.32 -4.90
CA LEU A 110 6.48 3.47 -4.90
C LEU A 110 7.27 3.58 -6.21
N PHE A 111 6.60 3.53 -7.37
CA PHE A 111 7.26 3.72 -8.67
C PHE A 111 7.93 5.09 -8.78
N MET A 112 7.26 6.15 -8.30
CA MET A 112 7.86 7.49 -8.24
C MET A 112 9.09 7.53 -7.33
N ALA A 113 9.06 6.84 -6.20
CA ALA A 113 10.19 6.78 -5.26
C ALA A 113 11.40 6.06 -5.85
N ILE A 114 11.19 4.89 -6.48
CA ILE A 114 12.26 4.12 -7.13
C ILE A 114 12.93 4.96 -8.22
N LYS A 115 12.13 5.57 -9.11
CA LYS A 115 12.65 6.42 -10.21
C LYS A 115 13.34 7.70 -9.72
N TYR A 116 13.01 8.17 -8.52
CA TYR A 116 13.69 9.32 -7.92
C TYR A 116 15.07 8.93 -7.39
N GLU A 117 15.18 7.81 -6.66
CA GLU A 117 16.46 7.31 -6.14
C GLU A 117 17.41 6.85 -7.26
N GLU A 118 16.91 6.31 -8.37
CA GLU A 118 17.75 5.96 -9.54
C GLU A 118 18.41 7.18 -10.21
N ARG A 119 17.84 8.37 -10.03
CA ARG A 119 18.34 9.61 -10.66
C ARG A 119 19.26 10.42 -9.75
N LYS A 120 19.42 10.01 -8.50
CA LYS A 120 20.27 10.65 -7.49
C LYS A 120 21.64 10.00 -7.47
#